data_AF-A0A842QL40-F1
#
_entry.id   AF-A0A842QL40-F1
#
_cell.length_a   1.000
_cell.length_b   1.000
_cell.length_c   1.000
_cell.angle_alpha   90.00
_cell.angle_beta   90.00
_cell.angle_gamma   90.00
#
_symmetry.space_group_name_H-M   'P 1'
#
loop_
_entity.id
_entity.type
_entity.pdbx_description
1 polymer ?
#
loop_
_entity_poly.entity_id
_entity_poly.type
_entity_poly.pdbx_seq_one_letter_code
_entity_poly.pdbx_strand_id
1 'polypeptide(L)'
;MSYLTIREYVRSGPVCFGALLVIAGSIIALLPSFGITLVEGYTMIIGAVIAIVGLLLIVAGFFLTSKKRDSVLRPIDTDEGDTPPAPPPPD
;
A
#
# COMPACT_ATOMS: atom_id res chain seq x y z
N MET A 1 2.63 0.83 21.19
CA MET A 1 3.04 0.29 19.89
C MET A 1 1.78 0.01 19.09
N SER A 2 1.66 0.57 17.88
CA SER A 2 0.48 0.37 17.02
C SER A 2 0.55 -1.04 16.43
N TYR A 3 -0.13 -1.99 17.07
CA TYR A 3 -0.37 -3.31 16.49
C TYR A 3 -1.37 -3.15 15.34
N LEU A 4 -0.88 -2.73 14.16
CA LEU A 4 -1.58 -3.05 12.93
C LEU A 4 -1.50 -4.56 12.82
N THR A 5 -2.62 -5.23 13.06
CA THR A 5 -2.71 -6.68 12.90
C THR A 5 -2.15 -7.05 11.53
N ILE A 6 -1.45 -8.17 11.39
CA ILE A 6 -0.84 -8.61 10.12
C ILE A 6 -1.83 -8.52 8.94
N ARG A 7 -3.12 -8.72 9.22
CA ARG A 7 -4.23 -8.54 8.26
C ARG A 7 -4.34 -7.12 7.69
N GLU A 8 -4.07 -6.09 8.47
CA GLU A 8 -4.08 -4.68 8.02
C GLU A 8 -2.84 -4.32 7.21
N TYR A 9 -1.66 -4.83 7.56
CA TYR A 9 -0.43 -4.63 6.78
C TYR A 9 -0.54 -5.24 5.38
N VAL A 10 -1.10 -6.45 5.26
CA VAL A 10 -1.36 -7.10 3.96
C VAL A 10 -2.47 -6.38 3.17
N ARG A 11 -3.36 -5.65 3.86
CA ARG A 11 -4.46 -4.90 3.24
C ARG A 11 -4.02 -3.55 2.68
N SER A 12 -3.18 -2.81 3.40
CA SER A 12 -2.66 -1.50 2.98
C SER A 12 -1.41 -1.59 2.12
N GLY A 13 -0.66 -2.70 2.17
CA GLY A 13 0.59 -2.90 1.44
C GLY A 13 0.50 -2.66 -0.08
N PRO A 14 -0.44 -3.31 -0.82
CA PRO A 14 -0.54 -3.13 -2.27
C PRO A 14 -0.92 -1.71 -2.68
N VAL A 15 -1.75 -1.04 -1.86
CA VAL A 15 -2.19 0.33 -2.13
C VAL A 15 -1.06 1.33 -1.86
N CYS A 16 -0.34 1.20 -0.74
CA CYS A 16 0.82 2.04 -0.44
C CYS A 16 1.94 1.85 -1.46
N PHE A 17 2.25 0.61 -1.83
CA PHE A 17 3.26 0.34 -2.85
C PHE A 17 2.87 0.88 -4.22
N GLY A 18 1.59 0.74 -4.60
CA GLY A 18 1.05 1.34 -5.81
C GLY A 18 1.15 2.88 -5.80
N ALA A 19 0.86 3.52 -4.66
CA ALA A 19 1.00 4.97 -4.51
C ALA A 19 2.45 5.45 -4.69
N LEU A 20 3.42 4.74 -4.12
CA LEU A 20 4.84 5.03 -4.31
C LEU A 20 5.25 4.90 -5.78
N LEU A 21 4.79 3.87 -6.48
CA LEU A 21 5.03 3.69 -7.91
C LEU A 21 4.43 4.82 -8.76
N VAL A 22 3.21 5.27 -8.44
CA VAL A 22 2.58 6.41 -9.13
C VAL A 22 3.41 7.68 -8.96
N ILE A 23 3.86 7.97 -7.74
CA ILE A 23 4.67 9.15 -7.45
C ILE A 23 6.01 9.07 -8.20
N ALA A 24 6.71 7.93 -8.10
CA ALA A 24 7.99 7.73 -8.78
C ALA A 24 7.87 7.83 -10.31
N GLY A 25 6.85 7.19 -10.90
CA GLY A 25 6.59 7.25 -12.33
C GLY A 25 6.25 8.67 -12.81
N SER A 26 5.47 9.42 -12.02
CA SER A 26 5.13 10.82 -12.31
C SER A 26 6.35 11.74 -12.30
N ILE A 27 7.25 11.54 -11.32
CA ILE A 27 8.52 12.29 -11.28
C ILE A 27 9.34 11.99 -12.53
N ILE A 28 9.53 10.71 -12.88
CA ILE A 28 10.27 10.30 -14.08
C ILE A 28 9.64 10.85 -15.36
N ALA A 29 8.31 10.88 -15.46
CA ALA A 29 7.61 11.42 -16.62
C ALA A 29 7.83 12.93 -16.81
N LEU A 30 8.04 13.66 -15.71
CA LEU A 30 8.30 15.10 -15.69
C LEU A 30 9.79 15.46 -15.83
N LEU A 31 10.72 14.53 -15.62
CA LEU A 31 12.16 14.79 -15.78
C LEU A 31 12.53 15.48 -17.12
N PRO A 32 11.96 15.08 -18.27
CA PRO A 32 12.25 15.72 -19.56
C PRO A 32 11.89 17.21 -19.60
N SER A 33 10.87 17.67 -18.86
CA SER A 33 10.54 19.11 -18.81
C SER A 33 11.59 19.95 -18.09
N PHE A 34 12.46 19.30 -17.31
CA PHE A 34 13.61 19.93 -16.65
C PHE A 34 14.92 19.74 -17.45
N GLY A 35 14.86 19.23 -18.68
CA GLY A 35 16.04 18.96 -19.50
C GLY A 35 16.82 17.71 -19.08
N ILE A 36 16.27 16.88 -18.20
CA ILE A 36 16.90 15.63 -17.74
C ILE A 36 16.29 14.46 -18.51
N THR A 37 17.11 13.77 -19.32
CA THR A 37 16.69 12.59 -20.08
C THR A 37 17.50 11.37 -19.64
N LEU A 38 16.80 10.34 -19.17
CA LEU A 38 17.39 9.03 -18.84
C LEU A 38 17.60 8.19 -20.11
N VAL A 39 16.60 8.22 -20.98
CA VAL A 39 16.59 7.60 -22.30
C VAL A 39 16.03 8.63 -23.29
N GLU A 40 16.82 8.94 -24.32
CA GLU A 40 16.49 9.95 -25.32
C GLU A 40 15.14 9.63 -25.99
N GLY A 41 14.21 10.58 -25.98
CA GLY A 41 12.85 10.41 -26.54
C GLY A 41 11.88 9.52 -25.75
N TYR A 42 12.36 8.63 -24.87
CA TYR A 42 11.50 7.63 -24.19
C TYR A 42 11.26 7.89 -22.71
N THR A 43 12.03 8.78 -22.07
CA THR A 43 11.94 9.02 -20.61
C THR A 43 10.51 9.33 -20.13
N MET A 44 9.76 10.14 -20.89
CA MET A 44 8.36 10.45 -20.58
C MET A 44 7.46 9.21 -20.63
N ILE A 45 7.59 8.39 -21.69
CA ILE A 45 6.79 7.18 -21.89
C ILE A 45 7.08 6.16 -20.79
N ILE A 46 8.35 5.98 -20.43
CA ILE A 46 8.77 5.08 -19.35
C ILE A 46 8.13 5.50 -18.02
N GLY A 47 8.20 6.79 -17.67
CA GLY A 47 7.56 7.31 -16.46
C GLY A 47 6.04 7.10 -16.45
N ALA A 48 5.38 7.35 -17.60
CA ALA A 48 3.95 7.13 -17.75
C ALA A 48 3.56 5.65 -17.57
N VAL A 49 4.31 4.71 -18.15
CA VAL A 49 4.07 3.27 -17.99
C VAL A 49 4.21 2.85 -16.52
N ILE A 50 5.25 3.32 -15.83
CA ILE A 50 5.45 3.05 -14.40
C ILE A 50 4.26 3.56 -13.57
N ALA A 51 3.78 4.78 -13.86
CA ALA A 51 2.63 5.34 -13.17
C ALA A 51 1.34 4.54 -13.42
N ILE A 52 1.11 4.06 -14.65
CA ILE A 52 -0.03 3.20 -15.00
C ILE A 52 0.03 1.87 -14.21
N VAL A 53 1.21 1.24 -14.13
CA VAL A 53 1.38 0.02 -13.34
C VAL A 53 1.09 0.26 -11.86
N GLY A 54 1.55 1.40 -11.31
CA GLY A 54 1.21 1.80 -9.94
C GLY A 54 -0.30 1.98 -9.73
N LEU A 55 -1.00 2.61 -10.69
CA LEU A 55 -2.44 2.78 -10.65
C LEU A 55 -3.18 1.43 -10.64
N LEU A 56 -2.75 0.48 -11.48
CA LEU A 56 -3.33 -0.86 -11.53
C LEU A 56 -3.19 -1.59 -10.18
N LEU A 57 -2.05 -1.43 -9.50
CA LEU A 57 -1.83 -1.99 -8.17
C LEU A 57 -2.75 -1.36 -7.11
N ILE A 58 -2.98 -0.04 -7.18
CA ILE A 58 -3.93 0.64 -6.31
C ILE A 58 -5.34 0.08 -6.53
N VAL A 59 -5.78 -0.01 -7.78
CA VAL A 59 -7.11 -0.54 -8.15
C VAL A 59 -7.26 -1.98 -7.66
N ALA A 60 -6.27 -2.85 -7.91
CA ALA A 60 -6.26 -4.23 -7.43
C ALA A 60 -6.30 -4.29 -5.89
N GLY A 61 -5.54 -3.45 -5.20
CA GLY A 61 -5.55 -3.31 -3.75
C GLY A 61 -6.94 -2.94 -3.21
N PHE A 62 -7.65 -2.00 -3.85
CA PHE A 62 -9.01 -1.66 -3.49
C PHE A 62 -10.00 -2.81 -3.71
N PHE A 63 -9.92 -3.53 -4.83
CA PHE A 63 -10.78 -4.70 -5.09
C PHE A 63 -10.59 -5.81 -4.03
N LEU A 64 -9.34 -6.13 -3.69
CA LEU A 64 -9.02 -7.11 -2.65
C LEU A 64 -9.50 -6.65 -1.26
N THR A 65 -9.41 -5.35 -0.99
CA THR A 65 -9.86 -4.73 0.26
C THR A 65 -11.38 -4.73 0.38
N SER A 66 -12.11 -4.49 -0.72
CA SER A 66 -13.57 -4.51 -0.76
C SER A 66 -14.11 -5.89 -0.43
N LYS A 67 -13.53 -6.95 -1.02
CA LYS A 67 -13.94 -8.35 -0.79
C LYS A 67 -13.76 -8.82 0.66
N LYS A 68 -12.87 -8.16 1.42
CA LYS A 68 -12.62 -8.47 2.84
C LYS A 68 -13.45 -7.62 3.81
N ARG A 69 -14.11 -6.53 3.38
CA ARG A 69 -15.02 -5.76 4.26
C ARG A 69 -16.22 -6.58 4.71
N ASP A 70 -16.68 -7.53 3.91
CA ASP A 70 -17.74 -8.47 4.31
C ASP A 70 -17.31 -9.42 5.44
N SER A 71 -16.01 -9.56 5.69
CA SER A 71 -15.48 -10.33 6.84
C SER A 71 -15.38 -9.50 8.12
N VAL A 72 -15.65 -8.19 8.10
CA VAL A 72 -15.62 -7.31 9.29
C VAL A 72 -16.80 -7.60 10.23
N LEU A 73 -17.85 -8.27 9.74
CA LEU A 73 -18.90 -8.83 10.59
C LEU A 73 -18.51 -10.16 11.26
N ARG A 74 -17.32 -10.72 10.95
CA ARG A 74 -16.83 -11.88 11.70
C ARG A 74 -16.18 -11.38 13.00
N PRO A 75 -16.42 -12.06 14.13
CA PRO A 75 -15.76 -11.76 15.39
C PRO A 75 -14.26 -11.63 15.18
N ILE A 76 -13.67 -10.65 15.86
CA ILE A 76 -12.21 -10.52 15.94
C ILE A 76 -11.72 -11.80 16.63
N ASP A 77 -11.05 -12.69 15.89
CA ASP A 77 -10.22 -13.74 16.46
C ASP A 77 -9.06 -13.04 17.18
N THR A 78 -9.28 -12.67 18.44
CA THR A 78 -8.20 -12.44 19.39
C THR A 78 -7.68 -13.82 19.78
N ASP A 79 -6.64 -14.29 19.11
CA ASP A 79 -5.88 -15.44 19.60
C ASP A 79 -5.39 -15.09 21.02
N GLU A 80 -5.59 -15.99 21.99
CA GLU A 80 -5.27 -15.74 23.42
C GLU A 80 -3.78 -15.42 23.66
N GLY A 81 -2.93 -15.59 22.66
CA GLY A 81 -1.52 -15.21 22.68
C GLY A 81 -1.26 -13.70 22.50
N ASP A 82 -2.22 -12.91 22.02
CA ASP A 82 -2.08 -11.47 21.76
C ASP A 82 -2.71 -10.59 22.87
N THR A 83 -3.35 -11.19 23.87
CA THR A 83 -3.83 -10.44 25.03
C THR A 83 -2.67 -10.11 25.96
N PRO A 84 -2.42 -8.83 26.31
CA PRO A 84 -1.41 -8.50 27.30
C PRO A 84 -1.76 -9.18 28.62
N PRO A 85 -0.76 -9.67 29.39
CA PRO A 85 -1.02 -10.30 30.67
C PRO A 85 -1.81 -9.33 31.57
N ALA A 86 -2.78 -9.87 32.30
CA ALA A 86 -3.59 -9.08 33.22
C ALA A 86 -2.67 -8.34 34.21
N PRO A 87 -2.97 -7.06 34.52
CA PRO A 87 -2.16 -6.32 35.49
C PRO A 87 -2.17 -7.04 36.85
N PRO A 88 -1.05 -6.99 37.61
CA PRO A 88 -0.98 -7.60 38.93
C PRO A 88 -2.04 -6.99 39.86
N PRO A 89 -2.55 -7.78 40.84
CA PRO A 89 -3.51 -7.27 41.83
C PRO A 89 -2.94 -6.05 42.59
N PRO A 90 -3.79 -5.09 43.00
CA PRO A 90 -3.37 -4.05 43.94
C PRO A 90 -3.04 -4.67 45.30
N ASP A 91 -1.91 -4.29 45.90
CA ASP A 91 -1.54 -4.59 47.30
C ASP A 91 -2.46 -3.89 48.31
#